data_AF-A0A960PMH0-F1
#
_entry.id   AF-A0A960PMH0-F1
#
_cell.length_a   1.000
_cell.length_b   1.000
_cell.length_c   1.000
_cell.angle_alpha   90.00
_cell.angle_beta   90.00
_cell.angle_gamma   90.00
#
_symmetry.space_group_name_H-M   'P 1'
#
loop_
_entity.id
_entity.type
_entity.pdbx_description
1 polymer ?
#
loop_
_entity_poly.entity_id
_entity_poly.type
_entity_poly.pdbx_seq_one_letter_code
_entity_poly.pdbx_strand_id
1 'polypeptide(L)'
;MSVVVIGLNHRAVPLDLFERVHLHGRRLSKALYDLKSRDNVNEVVIVSTCNRHEVYLSVERIHAAFGEVRDSISNMSGLDPDEIADHLQVRYGDEAIRHLLSVSCGLDSAVLGESEVLGQVRRAWKHACAESACGPELDLIFRHSVETGKRARTETQIARGTASISHAAVEMAGKYIGSIADKRVLVIGAGEMAEGMANSLRLAGSSQTLVANRTRDHAVDLAGRIRGEVVEFSQLPEALVHVDLVLASTGAPDHLLDGDEVDKIMTRRQGRPLLIVDVAVPRDIDPSAGSIAGVTLLNIDDLRRFAQSGVDARHNEVAKVQTILDEEVARVLAASSARGAAPLLRALRGHAEELRAAELERYESRLSTLDADQKEAVQALTKALVAKLLHQPTVAIRE
;
A
#
# COMPACT_ATOMS: atom_id res chain seq x y z
N MET A 1 -14.18 2.13 18.12
CA MET A 1 -13.43 2.01 16.85
C MET A 1 -12.62 0.74 16.96
N SER A 2 -12.80 -0.19 16.04
CA SER A 2 -12.23 -1.54 16.13
C SER A 2 -11.47 -1.89 14.85
N VAL A 3 -10.67 -0.93 14.43
CA VAL A 3 -9.75 -1.10 13.29
C VAL A 3 -8.49 -1.79 13.78
N VAL A 4 -8.05 -2.79 13.02
CA VAL A 4 -6.80 -3.51 13.27
C VAL A 4 -6.07 -3.65 11.95
N VAL A 5 -4.73 -3.54 12.00
CA VAL A 5 -3.87 -3.98 10.90
C VAL A 5 -3.05 -5.16 11.40
N ILE A 6 -3.10 -6.24 10.63
CA ILE A 6 -2.34 -7.47 10.87
C ILE A 6 -1.56 -7.75 9.59
N GLY A 7 -0.26 -7.97 9.71
CA GLY A 7 0.53 -8.18 8.51
C GLY A 7 2.01 -8.45 8.74
N LEU A 8 2.69 -8.60 7.62
CA LEU A 8 4.10 -8.89 7.52
C LEU A 8 4.80 -7.67 6.92
N ASN A 9 5.95 -7.33 7.48
CA ASN A 9 6.85 -6.30 6.96
C ASN A 9 8.18 -6.98 6.66
N HIS A 10 8.82 -6.61 5.56
CA HIS A 10 10.13 -7.13 5.16
C HIS A 10 11.22 -7.03 6.25
N ARG A 11 11.12 -6.09 7.20
CA ARG A 11 12.07 -5.98 8.31
C ARG A 11 11.97 -7.13 9.32
N ALA A 12 10.83 -7.82 9.36
CA ALA A 12 10.52 -8.85 10.33
C ALA A 12 10.52 -10.26 9.73
N VAL A 13 10.75 -10.39 8.42
CA VAL A 13 10.50 -11.62 7.67
C VAL A 13 11.58 -11.87 6.62
N PRO A 14 12.16 -13.08 6.54
CA PRO A 14 13.07 -13.45 5.44
C PRO A 14 12.41 -13.30 4.07
N LEU A 15 13.18 -12.87 3.05
CA LEU A 15 12.64 -12.65 1.70
C LEU A 15 11.94 -13.89 1.13
N ASP A 16 12.53 -15.07 1.28
CA ASP A 16 11.95 -16.34 0.79
C ASP A 16 10.55 -16.63 1.35
N LEU A 17 10.30 -16.25 2.62
CA LEU A 17 8.98 -16.36 3.25
C LEU A 17 8.05 -15.28 2.69
N PHE A 18 8.55 -14.05 2.58
CA PHE A 18 7.78 -12.90 2.13
C PHE A 18 7.24 -13.04 0.69
N GLU A 19 7.99 -13.71 -0.20
CA GLU A 19 7.53 -13.98 -1.57
C GLU A 19 6.30 -14.89 -1.61
N ARG A 20 6.22 -15.86 -0.71
CA ARG A 20 5.10 -16.84 -0.67
C ARG A 20 3.78 -16.21 -0.24
N VAL A 21 3.84 -15.10 0.51
CA VAL A 21 2.66 -14.37 0.99
C VAL A 21 2.23 -13.24 0.04
N HIS A 22 3.03 -12.93 -0.98
CA HIS A 22 2.75 -11.83 -1.88
C HIS A 22 1.52 -12.08 -2.76
N LEU A 23 0.57 -11.12 -2.80
CA LEU A 23 -0.69 -11.26 -3.54
C LEU A 23 -0.81 -10.29 -4.71
N HIS A 24 -1.23 -10.85 -5.85
CA HIS A 24 -1.54 -10.12 -7.07
C HIS A 24 -2.76 -10.69 -7.80
N GLY A 25 -3.41 -9.82 -8.59
CA GLY A 25 -4.50 -10.19 -9.49
C GLY A 25 -5.62 -10.96 -8.80
N ARG A 26 -6.03 -12.10 -9.38
CA ARG A 26 -7.17 -12.90 -8.90
C ARG A 26 -6.98 -13.46 -7.48
N ARG A 27 -5.74 -13.68 -7.04
CA ARG A 27 -5.45 -14.16 -5.67
C ARG A 27 -5.80 -13.08 -4.64
N LEU A 28 -5.58 -11.81 -4.96
CA LEU A 28 -5.93 -10.68 -4.10
C LEU A 28 -7.45 -10.54 -3.94
N SER A 29 -8.22 -10.57 -5.04
CA SER A 29 -9.69 -10.53 -4.98
C SER A 29 -10.25 -11.71 -4.17
N LYS A 30 -9.70 -12.91 -4.35
CA LYS A 30 -10.12 -14.09 -3.58
C LYS A 30 -9.84 -13.91 -2.08
N ALA A 31 -8.64 -13.45 -1.70
CA ALA A 31 -8.30 -13.22 -0.29
C ALA A 31 -9.21 -12.17 0.36
N LEU A 32 -9.53 -11.09 -0.37
CA LEU A 32 -10.50 -10.08 0.10
C LEU A 32 -11.87 -10.70 0.36
N TYR A 33 -12.39 -11.51 -0.57
CA TYR A 33 -13.67 -12.19 -0.42
C TYR A 33 -13.68 -13.18 0.75
N ASP A 34 -12.65 -14.02 0.85
CA ASP A 34 -12.51 -15.04 1.89
C ASP A 34 -12.38 -14.44 3.30
N LEU A 35 -11.74 -13.28 3.43
CA LEU A 35 -11.66 -12.54 4.70
C LEU A 35 -12.97 -11.78 5.00
N LYS A 36 -13.57 -11.13 4.00
CA LYS A 36 -14.81 -10.36 4.19
C LYS A 36 -16.01 -11.24 4.57
N SER A 37 -15.97 -12.52 4.19
CA SER A 37 -17.00 -13.52 4.50
C SER A 37 -16.87 -14.12 5.90
N ARG A 38 -15.84 -13.75 6.68
CA ARG A 38 -15.71 -14.17 8.08
C ARG A 38 -16.67 -13.40 8.98
N ASP A 39 -17.24 -14.09 9.96
CA ASP A 39 -18.25 -13.53 10.87
C ASP A 39 -17.77 -12.29 11.63
N ASN A 40 -16.46 -12.22 11.95
CA ASN A 40 -15.89 -11.13 12.74
C ASN A 40 -15.37 -9.95 11.91
N VAL A 41 -15.48 -9.99 10.57
CA VAL A 41 -14.89 -9.00 9.66
C VAL A 41 -15.96 -8.18 8.95
N ASN A 42 -16.10 -6.92 9.36
CA ASN A 42 -17.03 -5.98 8.77
C ASN A 42 -16.49 -5.37 7.47
N GLU A 43 -15.21 -5.06 7.44
CA GLU A 43 -14.56 -4.43 6.29
C GLU A 43 -13.13 -4.94 6.17
N VAL A 44 -12.60 -5.02 4.95
CA VAL A 44 -11.22 -5.45 4.70
C VAL A 44 -10.57 -4.69 3.54
N VAL A 45 -9.32 -4.30 3.72
CA VAL A 45 -8.44 -3.78 2.67
C VAL A 45 -7.08 -4.46 2.80
N ILE A 46 -6.56 -5.03 1.71
CA ILE A 46 -5.24 -5.68 1.68
C ILE A 46 -4.26 -4.80 0.92
N VAL A 47 -3.18 -4.38 1.60
CA VAL A 47 -2.06 -3.65 1.01
C VAL A 47 -0.90 -4.63 0.86
N SER A 48 -0.72 -5.16 -0.35
CA SER A 48 0.38 -6.06 -0.70
C SER A 48 1.35 -5.35 -1.64
N THR A 49 2.58 -5.14 -1.18
CA THR A 49 3.68 -4.48 -1.93
C THR A 49 4.95 -5.34 -1.80
N CYS A 50 6.03 -4.95 -2.48
CA CYS A 50 7.33 -5.63 -2.32
C CYS A 50 7.91 -5.53 -0.90
N ASN A 51 7.40 -4.63 -0.05
CA ASN A 51 7.91 -4.34 1.29
C ASN A 51 6.97 -4.76 2.43
N ARG A 52 5.68 -4.97 2.14
CA ARG A 52 4.67 -5.28 3.16
C ARG A 52 3.49 -6.07 2.61
N HIS A 53 2.92 -6.90 3.47
CA HIS A 53 1.64 -7.55 3.25
C HIS A 53 0.76 -7.29 4.46
N GLU A 54 -0.11 -6.29 4.37
CA GLU A 54 -0.89 -5.79 5.48
C GLU A 54 -2.38 -5.91 5.21
N VAL A 55 -3.10 -6.50 6.15
CA VAL A 55 -4.55 -6.67 6.13
C VAL A 55 -5.15 -5.70 7.13
N TYR A 56 -5.81 -4.66 6.63
CA TYR A 56 -6.55 -3.68 7.40
C TYR A 56 -8.00 -4.12 7.53
N LEU A 57 -8.49 -4.24 8.76
CA LEU A 57 -9.80 -4.81 9.05
C LEU A 57 -10.57 -3.88 9.99
N SER A 58 -11.87 -3.75 9.74
CA SER A 58 -12.84 -3.35 10.77
C SER A 58 -13.46 -4.63 11.34
N VAL A 59 -13.31 -4.86 12.64
CA VAL A 59 -13.68 -6.14 13.26
C VAL A 59 -14.52 -5.95 14.51
N GLU A 60 -15.32 -6.94 14.89
CA GLU A 60 -16.00 -6.91 16.19
C GLU A 60 -15.09 -7.41 17.32
N ARG A 61 -14.22 -8.38 17.00
CA ARG A 61 -13.34 -9.05 17.98
C ARG A 61 -11.93 -9.20 17.43
N ILE A 62 -10.98 -8.47 18.03
CA ILE A 62 -9.58 -8.42 17.58
C ILE A 62 -8.90 -9.79 17.60
N HIS A 63 -9.09 -10.59 18.66
CA HIS A 63 -8.46 -11.90 18.79
C HIS A 63 -8.92 -12.89 17.71
N ALA A 64 -10.19 -12.82 17.30
CA ALA A 64 -10.70 -13.67 16.23
C ALA A 64 -10.11 -13.27 14.87
N ALA A 65 -9.97 -11.96 14.63
CA ALA A 65 -9.36 -11.43 13.42
C ALA A 65 -7.90 -11.88 13.24
N PHE A 66 -7.13 -11.99 14.33
CA PHE A 66 -5.76 -12.51 14.26
C PHE A 66 -5.71 -13.93 13.70
N GLY A 67 -6.53 -14.84 14.23
CA GLY A 67 -6.62 -16.22 13.74
C GLY A 67 -7.06 -16.28 12.27
N GLU A 68 -8.07 -15.50 11.90
CA GLU A 68 -8.59 -15.44 10.53
C GLU A 68 -7.53 -14.96 9.51
N VAL A 69 -6.75 -13.93 9.87
CA VAL A 69 -5.66 -13.42 9.01
C VAL A 69 -4.50 -14.40 8.96
N ARG A 70 -4.06 -14.95 10.10
CA ARG A 70 -3.00 -15.95 10.17
C ARG A 70 -3.33 -17.16 9.30
N ASP A 71 -4.53 -17.69 9.44
CA ASP A 71 -4.99 -18.86 8.68
C ASP A 71 -5.13 -18.52 7.19
N SER A 72 -5.57 -17.30 6.85
CA SER A 72 -5.57 -16.83 5.46
C SER A 72 -4.16 -16.84 4.87
N ILE A 73 -3.19 -16.23 5.56
CA ILE A 73 -1.79 -16.16 5.11
C ILE A 73 -1.15 -17.55 5.03
N SER A 74 -1.45 -18.45 5.98
CA SER A 74 -1.00 -19.84 5.98
C SER A 74 -1.53 -20.61 4.77
N ASN A 75 -2.83 -20.56 4.53
CA ASN A 75 -3.45 -21.21 3.38
C ASN A 75 -2.88 -20.70 2.04
N MET A 76 -2.49 -19.42 1.99
CA MET A 76 -1.96 -18.80 0.77
C MET A 76 -0.48 -19.14 0.52
N SER A 77 0.32 -19.25 1.58
CA SER A 77 1.76 -19.49 1.50
C SER A 77 2.15 -20.96 1.58
N GLY A 78 1.23 -21.82 2.06
CA GLY A 78 1.50 -23.23 2.36
C GLY A 78 2.38 -23.44 3.59
N LEU A 79 2.60 -22.39 4.40
CA LEU A 79 3.41 -22.44 5.61
C LEU A 79 2.55 -22.77 6.83
N ASP A 80 3.19 -23.28 7.86
CA ASP A 80 2.51 -23.58 9.12
C ASP A 80 1.97 -22.29 9.77
N PRO A 81 0.74 -22.28 10.31
CA PRO A 81 0.19 -21.11 11.00
C PRO A 81 1.08 -20.59 12.13
N ASP A 82 1.78 -21.46 12.85
CA ASP A 82 2.65 -21.07 13.96
C ASP A 82 3.94 -20.41 13.45
N GLU A 83 4.50 -20.89 12.33
CA GLU A 83 5.64 -20.23 11.66
C GLU A 83 5.28 -18.80 11.23
N ILE A 84 4.06 -18.58 10.73
CA ILE A 84 3.60 -17.24 10.34
C ILE A 84 3.33 -16.37 11.57
N ALA A 85 2.76 -16.93 12.64
CA ALA A 85 2.36 -16.18 13.82
C ALA A 85 3.53 -15.40 14.44
N ASP A 86 4.73 -15.99 14.46
CA ASP A 86 5.95 -15.37 14.99
C ASP A 86 6.39 -14.12 14.22
N HIS A 87 5.93 -13.98 12.97
CA HIS A 87 6.28 -12.88 12.09
C HIS A 87 5.20 -11.80 11.97
N LEU A 88 3.97 -12.08 12.43
CA LEU A 88 2.85 -11.15 12.29
C LEU A 88 2.96 -9.97 13.25
N GLN A 89 2.88 -8.77 12.68
CA GLN A 89 2.75 -7.52 13.42
C GLN A 89 1.27 -7.13 13.53
N VAL A 90 0.86 -6.72 14.73
CA VAL A 90 -0.51 -6.31 15.02
C VAL A 90 -0.50 -4.90 15.59
N ARG A 91 -1.31 -4.01 15.01
CA ARG A 91 -1.60 -2.67 15.55
C ARG A 91 -3.10 -2.46 15.59
N TYR A 92 -3.60 -1.80 16.63
CA TYR A 92 -5.04 -1.61 16.87
C TYR A 92 -5.39 -0.13 17.06
N GLY A 93 -6.63 0.22 16.70
CA GLY A 93 -7.20 1.55 16.88
C GLY A 93 -6.32 2.64 16.28
N ASP A 94 -6.02 3.64 17.10
CA ASP A 94 -5.23 4.83 16.75
C ASP A 94 -3.85 4.47 16.18
N GLU A 95 -3.24 3.39 16.66
CA GLU A 95 -1.93 2.94 16.18
C GLU A 95 -2.02 2.31 14.79
N ALA A 96 -3.13 1.63 14.46
CA ALA A 96 -3.37 1.13 13.11
C ALA A 96 -3.55 2.29 12.11
N ILE A 97 -4.28 3.33 12.52
CA ILE A 97 -4.49 4.55 11.73
C ILE A 97 -3.16 5.27 11.52
N ARG A 98 -2.43 5.55 12.60
CA ARG A 98 -1.11 6.19 12.55
C ARG A 98 -0.15 5.42 11.64
N HIS A 99 -0.15 4.08 11.72
CA HIS A 99 0.65 3.24 10.84
C HIS A 99 0.29 3.44 9.36
N LEU A 100 -0.98 3.35 8.99
CA LEU A 100 -1.41 3.58 7.60
C LEU A 100 -1.02 4.97 7.08
N LEU A 101 -1.21 6.00 7.89
CA LEU A 101 -0.86 7.37 7.53
C LEU A 101 0.66 7.51 7.36
N SER A 102 1.46 6.88 8.24
CA SER A 102 2.92 6.83 8.16
C SER A 102 3.42 6.12 6.90
N VAL A 103 2.84 4.96 6.58
CA VAL A 103 3.08 4.21 5.34
C VAL A 103 2.75 5.08 4.12
N SER A 104 1.61 5.77 4.12
CA SER A 104 1.19 6.64 3.02
C SER A 104 2.10 7.86 2.83
N CYS A 105 2.74 8.32 3.91
CA CYS A 105 3.77 9.37 3.86
C CYS A 105 5.15 8.87 3.39
N GLY A 106 5.34 7.56 3.25
CA GLY A 106 6.63 6.96 2.88
C GLY A 106 7.65 6.94 4.02
N LEU A 107 7.21 7.11 5.27
CA LEU A 107 8.11 7.07 6.43
C LEU A 107 8.55 5.65 6.79
N ASP A 108 7.73 4.66 6.44
CA ASP A 108 8.04 3.24 6.62
C ASP A 108 8.44 2.55 5.29
N SER A 109 8.88 3.32 4.29
CA SER A 109 9.35 2.75 3.02
C SER A 109 10.83 2.39 3.04
N ALA A 110 11.24 1.47 2.15
CA ALA A 110 12.65 1.13 1.92
C ALA A 110 13.49 2.36 1.57
N VAL A 111 12.93 3.22 0.71
CA VAL A 111 13.45 4.55 0.43
C VAL A 111 12.55 5.56 1.12
N LEU A 112 13.07 6.23 2.16
CA LEU A 112 12.33 7.22 2.92
C LEU A 112 11.76 8.31 2.00
N GLY A 113 10.44 8.52 2.02
CA GLY A 113 9.74 9.55 1.26
C GLY A 113 9.35 9.18 -0.19
N GLU A 114 9.61 7.94 -0.62
CA GLU A 114 9.26 7.49 -1.98
C GLU A 114 7.75 7.60 -2.26
N SER A 115 7.37 7.88 -3.51
CA SER A 115 6.00 8.22 -3.91
C SER A 115 5.13 7.04 -4.34
N GLU A 116 5.73 5.88 -4.59
CA GLU A 116 5.07 4.67 -5.08
C GLU A 116 4.12 4.07 -4.04
N VAL A 117 4.52 4.01 -2.75
CA VAL A 117 3.65 3.46 -1.69
C VAL A 117 2.31 4.17 -1.59
N LEU A 118 2.27 5.49 -1.78
CA LEU A 118 1.01 6.25 -1.78
C LEU A 118 0.09 5.81 -2.91
N GLY A 119 0.66 5.55 -4.09
CA GLY A 119 -0.05 4.99 -5.23
C GLY A 119 -0.56 3.57 -4.95
N GLN A 120 0.27 2.72 -4.36
CA GLN A 120 -0.06 1.35 -3.99
C GLN A 120 -1.20 1.31 -2.94
N VAL A 121 -1.13 2.13 -1.89
CA VAL A 121 -2.20 2.28 -0.88
C VAL A 121 -3.51 2.72 -1.54
N ARG A 122 -3.45 3.72 -2.43
CA ARG A 122 -4.64 4.19 -3.16
C ARG A 122 -5.24 3.10 -4.04
N ARG A 123 -4.42 2.31 -4.73
CA ARG A 123 -4.88 1.19 -5.58
C ARG A 123 -5.53 0.09 -4.74
N ALA A 124 -4.89 -0.32 -3.64
CA ALA A 124 -5.43 -1.31 -2.70
C ALA A 124 -6.80 -0.90 -2.16
N TRP A 125 -6.93 0.36 -1.71
CA TRP A 125 -8.20 0.93 -1.26
C TRP A 125 -9.27 0.88 -2.36
N LYS A 126 -8.96 1.38 -3.57
CA LYS A 126 -9.93 1.39 -4.67
C LYS A 126 -10.34 -0.01 -5.12
N HIS A 127 -9.41 -0.96 -5.09
CA HIS A 127 -9.70 -2.35 -5.40
C HIS A 127 -10.67 -2.95 -4.36
N ALA A 128 -10.39 -2.80 -3.07
CA ALA A 128 -11.28 -3.29 -2.01
C ALA A 128 -12.67 -2.64 -2.06
N CYS A 129 -12.78 -1.35 -2.40
CA CYS A 129 -14.08 -0.71 -2.65
C CYS A 129 -14.81 -1.32 -3.85
N ALA A 130 -14.11 -1.60 -4.95
CA ALA A 130 -14.70 -2.20 -6.15
C ALA A 130 -15.22 -3.63 -5.88
N GLU A 131 -14.55 -4.38 -5.01
CA GLU A 131 -14.94 -5.72 -4.57
C GLU A 131 -15.99 -5.70 -3.44
N SER A 132 -16.53 -4.53 -3.07
CA SER A 132 -17.49 -4.36 -1.97
C SER A 132 -16.98 -4.87 -0.60
N ALA A 133 -15.66 -4.91 -0.43
CA ALA A 133 -15.00 -5.36 0.78
C ALA A 133 -14.67 -4.20 1.74
N CYS A 134 -14.55 -2.98 1.22
CA CYS A 134 -14.31 -1.76 1.98
C CYS A 134 -15.65 -1.06 2.29
N GLY A 135 -15.91 -0.83 3.58
CA GLY A 135 -17.10 -0.12 4.04
C GLY A 135 -16.79 1.30 4.51
N PRO A 136 -17.74 1.95 5.20
CA PRO A 136 -17.62 3.36 5.58
C PRO A 136 -16.47 3.70 6.54
N GLU A 137 -16.01 2.75 7.38
CA GLU A 137 -14.96 3.00 8.37
C GLU A 137 -13.56 3.01 7.71
N LEU A 138 -13.21 1.95 6.98
CA LEU A 138 -11.95 1.88 6.24
C LEU A 138 -11.92 2.87 5.08
N ASP A 139 -13.05 3.14 4.41
CA ASP A 139 -13.12 4.15 3.36
C ASP A 139 -12.77 5.56 3.87
N LEU A 140 -13.21 5.91 5.08
CA LEU A 140 -12.81 7.16 5.74
C LEU A 140 -11.30 7.19 5.98
N ILE A 141 -10.77 6.15 6.63
CA ILE A 141 -9.36 6.08 7.04
C ILE A 141 -8.41 6.08 5.84
N PHE A 142 -8.70 5.29 4.79
CA PHE A 142 -7.87 5.23 3.57
C PHE A 142 -7.97 6.51 2.72
N ARG A 143 -9.12 7.20 2.71
CA ARG A 143 -9.20 8.52 2.07
C ARG A 143 -8.26 9.50 2.76
N HIS A 144 -8.32 9.57 4.08
CA HIS A 144 -7.45 10.45 4.87
C HIS A 144 -5.97 10.08 4.75
N SER A 145 -5.62 8.79 4.66
CA SER A 145 -4.23 8.37 4.48
C SER A 145 -3.66 8.85 3.14
N VAL A 146 -4.47 8.80 2.05
CA VAL A 146 -4.07 9.33 0.74
C VAL A 146 -3.93 10.84 0.76
N GLU A 147 -4.84 11.55 1.42
CA GLU A 147 -4.78 13.01 1.60
C GLU A 147 -3.54 13.43 2.40
N THR A 148 -3.29 12.74 3.52
CA THR A 148 -2.12 12.94 4.39
C THR A 148 -0.83 12.74 3.62
N GLY A 149 -0.72 11.66 2.84
CA GLY A 149 0.46 11.38 2.02
C GLY A 149 0.72 12.45 0.94
N LYS A 150 -0.34 13.02 0.35
CA LYS A 150 -0.20 14.15 -0.60
C LYS A 150 0.24 15.43 0.12
N ARG A 151 -0.35 15.70 1.28
CA ARG A 151 -0.04 16.87 2.11
C ARG A 151 1.42 16.85 2.55
N ALA A 152 1.89 15.72 3.10
CA ALA A 152 3.28 15.53 3.50
C ALA A 152 4.26 15.84 2.36
N ARG A 153 3.98 15.41 1.12
CA ARG A 153 4.85 15.67 -0.04
C ARG A 153 4.78 17.10 -0.56
N THR A 154 3.69 17.81 -0.29
CA THR A 154 3.48 19.19 -0.76
C THR A 154 4.05 20.20 0.24
N GLU A 155 3.88 19.94 1.53
CA GLU A 155 4.28 20.84 2.61
C GLU A 155 5.71 20.59 3.12
N THR A 156 6.29 19.43 2.82
CA THR A 156 7.66 19.08 3.21
C THR A 156 8.55 18.78 2.01
N GLN A 157 9.85 18.67 2.27
CA GLN A 157 10.85 18.27 1.30
C GLN A 157 11.13 16.76 1.35
N ILE A 158 10.28 15.97 2.02
CA ILE A 158 10.47 14.52 2.17
C ILE A 158 10.56 13.80 0.82
N ALA A 159 9.93 14.33 -0.23
CA ALA A 159 9.97 13.80 -1.59
C ALA A 159 10.94 14.54 -2.53
N ARG A 160 11.65 15.59 -2.07
CA ARG A 160 12.66 16.27 -2.91
C ARG A 160 13.97 15.52 -2.84
N GLY A 161 14.52 15.20 -4.00
CA GLY A 161 15.78 14.46 -4.10
C GLY A 161 15.68 13.02 -3.56
N THR A 162 14.48 12.52 -3.29
CA THR A 162 14.26 11.09 -3.12
C THR A 162 14.36 10.42 -4.47
N ALA A 163 15.46 9.69 -4.66
CA ALA A 163 15.51 8.59 -5.58
C ALA A 163 14.25 7.71 -5.39
N SER A 164 13.52 7.40 -6.46
CA SER A 164 12.58 6.27 -6.39
C SER A 164 13.36 4.99 -6.10
N ILE A 165 12.66 3.92 -5.69
CA ILE A 165 13.27 2.58 -5.57
C ILE A 165 14.02 2.22 -6.86
N SER A 166 13.41 2.50 -8.02
CA SER A 166 14.04 2.33 -9.33
C SER A 166 15.31 3.15 -9.54
N HIS A 167 15.36 4.40 -9.08
CA HIS A 167 16.57 5.23 -9.19
C HIS A 167 17.68 4.70 -8.28
N ALA A 168 17.32 4.33 -7.04
CA ALA A 168 18.27 3.75 -6.10
C ALA A 168 18.85 2.42 -6.63
N ALA A 169 18.06 1.62 -7.36
CA ALA A 169 18.54 0.40 -8.01
C ALA A 169 19.63 0.69 -9.06
N VAL A 170 19.41 1.72 -9.89
CA VAL A 170 20.39 2.17 -10.90
C VAL A 170 21.64 2.78 -10.24
N GLU A 171 21.47 3.60 -9.20
CA GLU A 171 22.61 4.18 -8.47
C GLU A 171 23.45 3.10 -7.78
N MET A 172 22.79 2.13 -7.14
CA MET A 172 23.42 0.97 -6.54
C MET A 172 24.21 0.19 -7.59
N ALA A 173 23.59 -0.13 -8.73
CA ALA A 173 24.27 -0.83 -9.83
C ALA A 173 25.52 -0.08 -10.29
N GLY A 174 25.44 1.23 -10.44
CA GLY A 174 26.56 2.10 -10.80
C GLY A 174 27.73 2.01 -9.83
N LYS A 175 27.50 1.89 -8.51
CA LYS A 175 28.60 1.71 -7.54
C LYS A 175 29.32 0.37 -7.68
N TYR A 176 28.62 -0.69 -8.10
CA TYR A 176 29.22 -2.02 -8.29
C TYR A 176 30.01 -2.13 -9.60
N ILE A 177 29.54 -1.51 -10.69
CA ILE A 177 30.22 -1.59 -12.01
C ILE A 177 31.05 -0.34 -12.35
N GLY A 178 31.14 0.62 -11.43
CA GLY A 178 31.87 1.88 -11.53
C GLY A 178 31.13 2.97 -12.32
N SER A 179 30.71 2.68 -13.55
CA SER A 179 29.97 3.59 -14.43
C SER A 179 28.99 2.81 -15.29
N ILE A 180 27.81 3.40 -15.56
CA ILE A 180 26.78 2.83 -16.43
C ILE A 180 26.90 3.33 -17.87
N ALA A 181 27.57 4.47 -18.11
CA ALA A 181 27.54 5.16 -19.39
C ALA A 181 28.05 4.30 -20.57
N ASP A 182 29.07 3.48 -20.32
CA ASP A 182 29.73 2.59 -21.28
C ASP A 182 29.22 1.14 -21.23
N LYS A 183 28.15 0.88 -20.47
CA LYS A 183 27.66 -0.48 -20.22
C LYS A 183 26.46 -0.83 -21.08
N ARG A 184 26.39 -2.11 -21.44
CA ARG A 184 25.20 -2.73 -22.03
C ARG A 184 24.25 -3.16 -20.94
N VAL A 185 23.07 -2.54 -20.90
CA VAL A 185 22.09 -2.79 -19.84
C VAL A 185 20.86 -3.46 -20.43
N LEU A 186 20.39 -4.54 -19.80
CA LEU A 186 19.11 -5.18 -20.12
C LEU A 186 18.10 -4.91 -19.01
N VAL A 187 16.97 -4.33 -19.36
CA VAL A 187 15.81 -4.17 -18.47
C VAL A 187 14.81 -5.29 -18.79
N ILE A 188 14.46 -6.09 -17.79
CA ILE A 188 13.47 -7.16 -17.88
C ILE A 188 12.21 -6.72 -17.16
N GLY A 189 11.12 -6.59 -17.91
CA GLY A 189 9.83 -6.08 -17.44
C GLY A 189 9.50 -4.71 -18.03
N ALA A 190 8.23 -4.33 -17.88
CA ALA A 190 7.70 -3.05 -18.35
C ALA A 190 6.67 -2.43 -17.39
N GLY A 191 6.68 -2.84 -16.12
CA GLY A 191 5.85 -2.23 -15.07
C GLY A 191 6.42 -0.89 -14.56
N GLU A 192 5.71 -0.23 -13.65
CA GLU A 192 6.08 1.09 -13.08
C GLU A 192 7.56 1.14 -12.61
N MET A 193 8.03 0.10 -11.93
CA MET A 193 9.42 -0.01 -11.47
C MET A 193 10.42 -0.12 -12.61
N ALA A 194 10.15 -0.95 -13.63
CA ALA A 194 10.99 -1.09 -14.82
C ALA A 194 11.04 0.21 -15.63
N GLU A 195 9.90 0.91 -15.78
CA GLU A 195 9.85 2.23 -16.40
C GLU A 195 10.70 3.27 -15.64
N GLY A 196 10.63 3.25 -14.30
CA GLY A 196 11.46 4.10 -13.45
C GLY A 196 12.96 3.82 -13.60
N MET A 197 13.34 2.55 -13.73
CA MET A 197 14.74 2.12 -13.87
C MET A 197 15.28 2.55 -15.23
N ALA A 198 14.52 2.29 -16.28
CA ALA A 198 14.81 2.69 -17.64
C ALA A 198 14.99 4.22 -17.79
N ASN A 199 14.10 5.01 -17.18
CA ASN A 199 14.25 6.48 -17.17
C ASN A 199 15.51 6.91 -16.38
N SER A 200 15.82 6.25 -15.27
CA SER A 200 17.00 6.54 -14.47
C SER A 200 18.29 6.20 -15.22
N LEU A 201 18.33 5.09 -15.96
CA LEU A 201 19.44 4.74 -16.86
C LEU A 201 19.68 5.80 -17.93
N ARG A 202 18.61 6.32 -18.54
CA ARG A 202 18.71 7.41 -19.54
C ARG A 202 19.32 8.66 -18.93
N LEU A 203 18.91 9.05 -17.72
CA LEU A 203 19.48 10.20 -17.01
C LEU A 203 20.94 9.98 -16.57
N ALA A 204 21.30 8.74 -16.24
CA ALA A 204 22.67 8.34 -15.92
C ALA A 204 23.57 8.21 -17.17
N GLY A 205 23.04 8.41 -18.37
CA GLY A 205 23.81 8.41 -19.62
C GLY A 205 24.12 7.03 -20.19
N SER A 206 23.34 6.00 -19.86
CA SER A 206 23.48 4.65 -20.47
C SER A 206 23.42 4.75 -21.99
N SER A 207 24.46 4.25 -22.67
CA SER A 207 24.56 4.31 -24.14
C SER A 207 23.81 3.18 -24.84
N GLN A 208 23.63 2.03 -24.19
CA GLN A 208 23.02 0.83 -24.79
C GLN A 208 22.06 0.17 -23.80
N THR A 209 20.77 0.47 -23.94
CA THR A 209 19.71 -0.12 -23.11
C THR A 209 18.82 -1.02 -23.97
N LEU A 210 18.78 -2.29 -23.61
CA LEU A 210 17.90 -3.32 -24.15
C LEU A 210 16.68 -3.46 -23.23
N VAL A 211 15.50 -3.70 -23.80
CA VAL A 211 14.27 -3.94 -23.05
C VAL A 211 13.63 -5.24 -23.51
N ALA A 212 13.37 -6.13 -22.55
CA ALA A 212 12.65 -7.38 -22.77
C ALA A 212 11.40 -7.44 -21.89
N ASN A 213 10.28 -7.85 -22.46
CA ASN A 213 9.05 -8.09 -21.71
C ASN A 213 8.26 -9.23 -22.36
N ARG A 214 7.55 -10.03 -21.56
CA ARG A 214 6.75 -11.16 -22.06
C ARG A 214 5.71 -10.72 -23.10
N THR A 215 5.08 -9.58 -22.87
CA THR A 215 4.23 -8.89 -23.86
C THR A 215 5.09 -7.90 -24.63
N ARG A 216 5.38 -8.21 -25.90
CA ARG A 216 6.28 -7.42 -26.76
C ARG A 216 5.89 -5.94 -26.86
N ASP A 217 4.61 -5.63 -27.00
CA ASP A 217 4.14 -4.25 -27.16
C ASP A 217 4.57 -3.35 -25.99
N HIS A 218 4.58 -3.88 -24.76
CA HIS A 218 5.06 -3.11 -23.60
C HIS A 218 6.57 -2.87 -23.64
N ALA A 219 7.36 -3.82 -24.16
CA ALA A 219 8.80 -3.60 -24.37
C ALA A 219 9.04 -2.54 -25.45
N VAL A 220 8.26 -2.54 -26.53
CA VAL A 220 8.32 -1.54 -27.61
C VAL A 220 8.01 -0.15 -27.06
N ASP A 221 6.94 -0.01 -26.30
CA ASP A 221 6.53 1.26 -25.69
C ASP A 221 7.63 1.82 -24.77
N LEU A 222 8.17 0.98 -23.89
CA LEU A 222 9.21 1.39 -22.95
C LEU A 222 10.53 1.73 -23.66
N ALA A 223 10.98 0.88 -24.58
CA ALA A 223 12.18 1.11 -25.38
C ALA A 223 12.07 2.43 -26.17
N GLY A 224 10.91 2.73 -26.77
CA GLY A 224 10.66 3.98 -27.49
C GLY A 224 10.82 5.23 -26.62
N ARG A 225 10.38 5.19 -25.35
CA ARG A 225 10.50 6.33 -24.41
C ARG A 225 11.95 6.61 -23.99
N ILE A 226 12.79 5.59 -23.97
CA ILE A 226 14.18 5.71 -23.51
C ILE A 226 15.21 5.68 -24.64
N ARG A 227 14.77 5.53 -25.88
CA ARG A 227 15.63 5.27 -27.07
C ARG A 227 16.47 4.00 -26.91
N GLY A 228 15.88 2.98 -26.31
CA GLY A 228 16.46 1.64 -26.19
C GLY A 228 16.10 0.74 -27.36
N GLU A 229 16.61 -0.49 -27.33
CA GLU A 229 16.32 -1.54 -28.30
C GLU A 229 15.45 -2.62 -27.68
N VAL A 230 14.53 -3.18 -28.45
CA VAL A 230 13.67 -4.28 -27.99
C VAL A 230 14.37 -5.60 -28.22
N VAL A 231 14.38 -6.45 -27.20
CA VAL A 231 14.80 -7.84 -27.29
C VAL A 231 13.57 -8.72 -27.16
N GLU A 232 13.43 -9.68 -28.07
CA GLU A 232 12.37 -10.68 -27.96
C GLU A 232 12.58 -11.51 -26.70
N PHE A 233 11.51 -11.80 -25.97
CA PHE A 233 11.63 -12.52 -24.70
C PHE A 233 12.28 -13.91 -24.86
N SER A 234 12.06 -14.57 -26.01
CA SER A 234 12.73 -15.84 -26.35
C SER A 234 14.24 -15.71 -26.61
N GLN A 235 14.74 -14.51 -26.86
CA GLN A 235 16.15 -14.20 -27.10
C GLN A 235 16.88 -13.74 -25.83
N LEU A 236 16.19 -13.76 -24.67
CA LEU A 236 16.76 -13.38 -23.38
C LEU A 236 18.10 -14.09 -23.10
N PRO A 237 18.26 -15.42 -23.29
CA PRO A 237 19.53 -16.09 -23.05
C PRO A 237 20.68 -15.57 -23.92
N GLU A 238 20.39 -15.15 -25.16
CA GLU A 238 21.40 -14.60 -26.05
C GLU A 238 21.81 -13.18 -25.65
N ALA A 239 20.84 -12.32 -25.33
CA ALA A 239 21.11 -10.96 -24.85
C ALA A 239 21.96 -10.98 -23.57
N LEU A 240 21.67 -11.91 -22.66
CA LEU A 240 22.41 -12.09 -21.40
C LEU A 240 23.88 -12.46 -21.58
N VAL A 241 24.31 -12.95 -22.75
CA VAL A 241 25.74 -13.19 -23.03
C VAL A 241 26.50 -11.88 -23.26
N HIS A 242 25.81 -10.84 -23.74
CA HIS A 242 26.48 -9.64 -24.25
C HIS A 242 26.38 -8.43 -23.32
N VAL A 243 25.43 -8.43 -22.38
CA VAL A 243 25.15 -7.33 -21.44
C VAL A 243 26.07 -7.36 -20.22
N ASP A 244 26.27 -6.21 -19.58
CA ASP A 244 27.09 -6.10 -18.36
C ASP A 244 26.21 -5.98 -17.11
N LEU A 245 24.99 -5.44 -17.27
CA LEU A 245 24.01 -5.22 -16.22
C LEU A 245 22.63 -5.72 -16.64
N VAL A 246 21.95 -6.42 -15.75
CA VAL A 246 20.52 -6.78 -15.84
C VAL A 246 19.76 -6.07 -14.72
N LEU A 247 18.66 -5.41 -15.07
CA LEU A 247 17.69 -4.86 -14.12
C LEU A 247 16.37 -5.60 -14.31
N ALA A 248 16.00 -6.45 -13.35
CA ALA A 248 14.80 -7.26 -13.42
C ALA A 248 13.73 -6.74 -12.44
N SER A 249 12.51 -6.61 -12.93
CA SER A 249 11.36 -6.13 -12.17
C SER A 249 10.06 -6.53 -12.88
N THR A 250 9.74 -7.81 -12.90
CA THR A 250 8.46 -8.30 -13.41
C THR A 250 7.47 -8.65 -12.30
N GLY A 251 6.25 -9.03 -12.70
CA GLY A 251 5.24 -9.59 -11.81
C GLY A 251 5.08 -11.10 -12.01
N ALA A 252 6.13 -11.79 -12.45
CA ALA A 252 6.10 -13.23 -12.66
C ALA A 252 5.99 -13.95 -11.30
N PRO A 253 5.19 -15.04 -11.23
CA PRO A 253 5.07 -15.83 -10.01
C PRO A 253 6.25 -16.78 -9.80
N ASP A 254 6.96 -17.12 -10.87
CA ASP A 254 8.09 -18.06 -10.91
C ASP A 254 9.33 -17.34 -11.47
N HIS A 255 10.52 -17.87 -11.19
CA HIS A 255 11.76 -17.37 -11.75
C HIS A 255 11.69 -17.36 -13.29
N LEU A 256 12.16 -16.26 -13.88
CA LEU A 256 12.35 -16.11 -15.31
C LEU A 256 13.67 -16.75 -15.79
N LEU A 257 14.65 -16.84 -14.89
CA LEU A 257 15.97 -17.42 -15.16
C LEU A 257 16.38 -18.29 -13.98
N ASP A 258 16.56 -19.58 -14.26
CA ASP A 258 17.06 -20.55 -13.28
C ASP A 258 18.60 -20.53 -13.20
N GLY A 259 19.17 -20.98 -12.09
CA GLY A 259 20.63 -21.02 -11.90
C GLY A 259 21.37 -21.78 -13.02
N ASP A 260 20.83 -22.92 -13.45
CA ASP A 260 21.40 -23.73 -14.54
C ASP A 260 21.42 -22.98 -15.90
N GLU A 261 20.45 -22.10 -16.13
CA GLU A 261 20.42 -21.28 -17.34
C GLU A 261 21.46 -20.17 -17.28
N VAL A 262 21.59 -19.52 -16.12
CA VAL A 262 22.62 -18.51 -15.88
C VAL A 262 24.02 -19.11 -16.00
N ASP A 263 24.25 -20.33 -15.51
CA ASP A 263 25.55 -21.01 -15.59
C ASP A 263 25.97 -21.29 -17.05
N LYS A 264 25.01 -21.76 -17.87
CA LYS A 264 25.21 -21.93 -19.32
C LYS A 264 25.53 -20.61 -20.01
N ILE A 265 24.87 -19.52 -19.61
CA ILE A 265 25.16 -18.18 -20.14
C ILE A 265 26.58 -17.75 -19.74
N MET A 266 26.96 -17.91 -18.47
CA MET A 266 28.28 -17.51 -17.96
C MET A 266 29.43 -18.26 -18.66
N THR A 267 29.23 -19.54 -19.00
CA THR A 267 30.20 -20.31 -19.79
C THR A 267 30.48 -19.66 -21.16
N ARG A 268 29.49 -19.00 -21.77
CA ARG A 268 29.62 -18.31 -23.07
C ARG A 268 30.22 -16.91 -22.96
N ARG A 269 30.31 -16.35 -21.75
CA ARG A 269 30.78 -14.97 -21.50
C ARG A 269 32.29 -14.82 -21.41
N GLN A 270 33.04 -15.93 -21.53
CA GLN A 270 34.52 -15.91 -21.57
C GLN A 270 35.15 -15.17 -20.37
N GLY A 271 34.55 -15.31 -19.18
CA GLY A 271 35.02 -14.66 -17.95
C GLY A 271 34.58 -13.21 -17.73
N ARG A 272 33.76 -12.63 -18.62
CA ARG A 272 33.17 -11.30 -18.39
C ARG A 272 32.14 -11.35 -17.24
N PRO A 273 32.29 -10.50 -16.21
CA PRO A 273 31.36 -10.48 -15.09
C PRO A 273 29.97 -10.01 -15.52
N LEU A 274 28.93 -10.44 -14.80
CA LEU A 274 27.55 -10.04 -14.99
C LEU A 274 26.98 -9.53 -13.67
N LEU A 275 26.52 -8.28 -13.64
CA LEU A 275 25.73 -7.76 -12.53
C LEU A 275 24.25 -7.95 -12.83
N ILE A 276 23.52 -8.53 -11.89
CA ILE A 276 22.07 -8.68 -11.94
C ILE A 276 21.50 -7.97 -10.72
N VAL A 277 20.57 -7.04 -10.93
CA VAL A 277 19.79 -6.40 -9.88
C VAL A 277 18.34 -6.79 -10.07
N ASP A 278 17.87 -7.68 -9.20
CA ASP A 278 16.50 -8.20 -9.20
C ASP A 278 15.69 -7.56 -8.07
N VAL A 279 14.81 -6.62 -8.45
CA VAL A 279 13.92 -5.94 -7.49
C VAL A 279 12.48 -6.47 -7.57
N ALA A 280 12.27 -7.59 -8.25
CA ALA A 280 10.98 -8.26 -8.31
C ALA A 280 10.66 -8.96 -6.97
N VAL A 281 9.37 -9.03 -6.65
CA VAL A 281 8.85 -9.81 -5.52
C VAL A 281 7.54 -10.47 -5.99
N PRO A 282 7.50 -11.79 -6.24
CA PRO A 282 8.60 -12.76 -6.17
C PRO A 282 9.79 -12.43 -7.08
N ARG A 283 11.00 -12.90 -6.73
CA ARG A 283 12.22 -12.73 -7.53
C ARG A 283 12.03 -13.28 -8.94
N ASP A 284 12.60 -12.57 -9.90
CA ASP A 284 12.68 -13.00 -11.30
C ASP A 284 13.85 -13.97 -11.52
N ILE A 285 14.85 -13.97 -10.63
CA ILE A 285 16.10 -14.70 -10.81
C ILE A 285 16.27 -15.67 -9.65
N ASP A 286 16.57 -16.94 -9.97
CA ASP A 286 16.88 -17.93 -8.96
C ASP A 286 18.09 -17.49 -8.10
N PRO A 287 17.96 -17.43 -6.76
CA PRO A 287 19.04 -17.06 -5.84
C PRO A 287 20.32 -17.89 -6.02
N SER A 288 20.21 -19.13 -6.49
CA SER A 288 21.36 -20.00 -6.75
C SER A 288 22.34 -19.40 -7.79
N ALA A 289 21.83 -18.54 -8.69
CA ALA A 289 22.65 -17.83 -9.68
C ALA A 289 23.72 -16.93 -9.04
N GLY A 290 23.50 -16.44 -7.82
CA GLY A 290 24.48 -15.64 -7.08
C GLY A 290 25.74 -16.41 -6.67
N SER A 291 25.72 -17.75 -6.71
CA SER A 291 26.88 -18.60 -6.40
C SER A 291 27.76 -18.89 -7.63
N ILE A 292 27.32 -18.48 -8.82
CA ILE A 292 28.02 -18.74 -10.08
C ILE A 292 29.21 -17.78 -10.23
N ALA A 293 30.37 -18.31 -10.60
CA ALA A 293 31.58 -17.53 -10.76
C ALA A 293 31.39 -16.41 -11.81
N GLY A 294 31.67 -15.17 -11.41
CA GLY A 294 31.52 -13.98 -12.26
C GLY A 294 30.12 -13.37 -12.26
N VAL A 295 29.15 -13.94 -11.54
CA VAL A 295 27.84 -13.32 -11.31
C VAL A 295 27.88 -12.54 -10.00
N THR A 296 27.33 -11.33 -10.02
CA THR A 296 26.92 -10.61 -8.80
C THR A 296 25.41 -10.44 -8.88
N LEU A 297 24.69 -11.11 -7.98
CA LEU A 297 23.24 -11.00 -7.88
C LEU A 297 22.89 -10.14 -6.67
N LEU A 298 22.22 -9.03 -6.91
CA LEU A 298 21.69 -8.12 -5.89
C LEU A 298 20.16 -8.16 -5.94
N ASN A 299 19.53 -8.12 -4.76
CA ASN A 299 18.08 -8.18 -4.65
C ASN A 299 17.49 -6.92 -3.98
N ILE A 300 16.17 -6.95 -3.70
CA ILE A 300 15.46 -5.88 -3.01
C ILE A 300 16.03 -5.57 -1.59
N ASP A 301 16.61 -6.56 -0.88
CA ASP A 301 17.24 -6.35 0.43
C ASP A 301 18.58 -5.62 0.33
N ASP A 302 19.37 -5.90 -0.71
CA ASP A 302 20.58 -5.13 -1.00
C ASP A 302 20.25 -3.68 -1.29
N LEU A 303 19.20 -3.46 -2.08
CA LEU A 303 18.71 -2.12 -2.39
C LEU A 303 18.24 -1.36 -1.15
N ARG A 304 17.55 -2.03 -0.21
CA ARG A 304 17.13 -1.45 1.07
C ARG A 304 18.32 -1.00 1.90
N ARG A 305 19.34 -1.86 2.03
CA ARG A 305 20.58 -1.54 2.75
C ARG A 305 21.32 -0.37 2.12
N PHE A 306 21.36 -0.33 0.78
CA PHE A 306 21.92 0.79 0.04
C PHE A 306 21.17 2.10 0.32
N ALA A 307 19.83 2.09 0.22
CA ALA A 307 18.98 3.25 0.40
C ALA A 307 19.04 3.85 1.83
N GLN A 308 19.22 3.00 2.85
CA GLN A 308 19.33 3.45 4.24
C GLN A 308 20.56 4.33 4.50
N SER A 309 21.65 4.17 3.74
CA SER A 309 22.86 4.99 3.89
C SER A 309 22.68 6.47 3.55
N GLY A 310 21.54 6.87 2.94
CA GLY A 310 21.20 8.26 2.61
C GLY A 310 20.25 8.95 3.60
N VAL A 311 19.87 8.30 4.70
CA VAL A 311 18.82 8.78 5.63
C VAL A 311 19.30 9.94 6.52
N ASP A 312 20.60 10.02 6.82
CA ASP A 312 21.15 11.03 7.74
C ASP A 312 20.88 12.48 7.28
N ALA A 313 20.80 12.72 5.98
CA ALA A 313 20.51 14.04 5.42
C ALA A 313 19.04 14.50 5.58
N ARG A 314 18.13 13.63 6.05
CA ARG A 314 16.66 13.87 5.98
C ARG A 314 15.94 13.90 7.34
N HIS A 315 16.66 13.81 8.45
CA HIS A 315 16.06 13.83 9.80
C HIS A 315 15.12 15.02 10.04
N ASN A 316 15.47 16.21 9.56
CA ASN A 316 14.65 17.42 9.73
C ASN A 316 13.30 17.34 8.99
N GLU A 317 13.25 16.68 7.83
CA GLU A 317 11.99 16.52 7.09
C GLU A 317 11.11 15.43 7.70
N VAL A 318 11.71 14.37 8.25
CA VAL A 318 10.97 13.36 9.02
C VAL A 318 10.22 14.00 10.18
N ALA A 319 10.87 14.90 10.92
CA ALA A 319 10.23 15.61 12.04
C ALA A 319 9.00 16.41 11.59
N LYS A 320 9.07 17.11 10.45
CA LYS A 320 7.93 17.86 9.89
C LYS A 320 6.80 16.93 9.47
N VAL A 321 7.11 15.79 8.85
CA VAL A 321 6.08 14.80 8.47
C VAL A 321 5.43 14.20 9.71
N GLN A 322 6.18 13.95 10.80
CA GLN A 322 5.60 13.49 12.06
C GLN A 322 4.61 14.50 12.65
N THR A 323 4.90 15.81 12.58
CA THR A 323 3.92 16.84 12.97
C THR A 323 2.64 16.78 12.12
N ILE A 324 2.78 16.62 10.79
CA ILE A 324 1.62 16.43 9.90
C ILE A 324 0.85 15.17 10.30
N LEU A 325 1.53 14.06 10.60
CA LEU A 325 0.89 12.83 11.04
C LEU A 325 0.07 13.02 12.31
N ASP A 326 0.61 13.70 13.32
CA ASP A 326 -0.10 13.94 14.58
C ASP A 326 -1.40 14.72 14.37
N GLU A 327 -1.36 15.76 13.53
CA GLU A 327 -2.54 16.55 13.17
C GLU A 327 -3.59 15.75 12.39
N GLU A 328 -3.16 14.90 11.46
CA GLU A 328 -4.06 14.10 10.62
C GLU A 328 -4.65 12.91 11.38
N VAL A 329 -3.88 12.27 12.27
CA VAL A 329 -4.40 11.23 13.17
C VAL A 329 -5.51 11.83 14.03
N ALA A 330 -5.28 12.98 14.67
CA ALA A 330 -6.30 13.66 15.47
C ALA A 330 -7.57 13.97 14.64
N ARG A 331 -7.42 14.41 13.39
CA ARG A 331 -8.54 14.65 12.47
C ARG A 331 -9.31 13.38 12.13
N VAL A 332 -8.63 12.28 11.83
CA VAL A 332 -9.28 11.00 11.54
C VAL A 332 -10.05 10.50 12.75
N LEU A 333 -9.45 10.56 13.94
CA LEU A 333 -10.10 10.11 15.18
C LEU A 333 -11.37 10.93 15.48
N ALA A 334 -11.31 12.25 15.33
CA ALA A 334 -12.48 13.12 15.48
C ALA A 334 -13.57 12.79 14.45
N ALA A 335 -13.21 12.59 13.18
CA ALA A 335 -14.15 12.23 12.12
C ALA A 335 -14.81 10.86 12.36
N SER A 336 -14.06 9.89 12.87
CA SER A 336 -14.56 8.57 13.22
C SER A 336 -15.46 8.59 14.46
N SER A 337 -15.13 9.39 15.49
CA SER A 337 -15.98 9.58 16.67
C SER A 337 -17.33 10.16 16.29
N ALA A 338 -17.33 11.25 15.51
CA ALA A 338 -18.54 11.90 15.02
C ALA A 338 -19.44 10.96 14.20
N ARG A 339 -18.85 9.98 13.49
CA ARG A 339 -19.58 8.95 12.75
C ARG A 339 -20.18 7.88 13.66
N GLY A 340 -19.41 7.38 14.63
CA GLY A 340 -19.87 6.40 15.62
C GLY A 340 -21.06 6.91 16.45
N ALA A 341 -21.10 8.21 16.70
CA ALA A 341 -22.21 8.89 17.35
C ALA A 341 -23.51 8.94 16.51
N ALA A 342 -23.43 8.86 15.17
CA ALA A 342 -24.56 9.15 14.30
C ALA A 342 -25.80 8.24 14.51
N PRO A 343 -25.69 6.92 14.69
CA PRO A 343 -26.84 6.06 14.99
C PRO A 343 -27.51 6.41 16.32
N LEU A 344 -26.72 6.67 17.36
CA LEU A 344 -27.23 7.08 18.68
C LEU A 344 -27.96 8.43 18.59
N LEU A 345 -27.38 9.40 17.88
CA LEU A 345 -28.01 10.70 17.63
C LEU A 345 -29.33 10.58 16.85
N ARG A 346 -29.38 9.65 15.88
CA ARG A 346 -30.61 9.36 15.12
C ARG A 346 -31.68 8.76 16.02
N ALA A 347 -31.32 7.79 16.88
CA ALA A 347 -32.23 7.19 17.84
C ALA A 347 -32.76 8.22 18.85
N LEU A 348 -31.88 9.06 19.40
CA LEU A 348 -32.25 10.13 20.33
C LEU A 348 -33.23 11.13 19.71
N ARG A 349 -32.97 11.57 18.47
CA ARG A 349 -33.86 12.48 17.74
C ARG A 349 -35.19 11.83 17.38
N GLY A 350 -35.18 10.55 16.99
CA GLY A 350 -36.40 9.78 16.73
C GLY A 350 -37.28 9.72 17.98
N HIS A 351 -36.70 9.33 19.10
CA HIS A 351 -37.43 9.23 20.38
C HIS A 351 -38.01 10.58 20.84
N ALA A 352 -37.26 11.67 20.69
CA ALA A 352 -37.76 13.00 21.05
C ALA A 352 -38.93 13.45 20.16
N GLU A 353 -38.91 13.10 18.87
CA GLU A 353 -40.00 13.40 17.93
C GLU A 353 -41.24 12.55 18.23
N GLU A 354 -41.07 11.27 18.58
CA GLU A 354 -42.16 10.40 19.05
C GLU A 354 -42.85 10.97 20.29
N LEU A 355 -42.07 11.41 21.29
CA LEU A 355 -42.62 12.06 22.49
C LEU A 355 -43.35 13.37 22.15
N ARG A 356 -42.78 14.19 21.27
CA ARG A 356 -43.40 15.46 20.83
C ARG A 356 -44.73 15.20 20.12
N ALA A 357 -44.77 14.22 19.23
CA ALA A 357 -45.98 13.85 18.49
C ALA A 357 -47.06 13.31 19.42
N ALA A 358 -46.70 12.42 20.35
CA ALA A 358 -47.63 11.86 21.33
C ALA A 358 -48.26 12.93 22.25
N GLU A 359 -47.47 13.92 22.69
CA GLU A 359 -48.01 15.03 23.49
C GLU A 359 -48.92 15.96 22.66
N LEU A 360 -48.61 16.21 21.38
CA LEU A 360 -49.53 16.97 20.52
C LEU A 360 -50.85 16.24 20.29
N GLU A 361 -50.82 14.94 20.05
CA GLU A 361 -52.02 14.10 19.91
C GLU A 361 -52.86 14.12 21.19
N ARG A 362 -52.22 13.99 22.36
CA ARG A 362 -52.90 14.06 23.66
C ARG A 362 -53.66 15.36 23.88
N TYR A 363 -53.15 16.47 23.35
CA TYR A 363 -53.76 17.79 23.47
C TYR A 363 -54.64 18.18 22.27
N GLU A 364 -54.79 17.32 21.26
CA GLU A 364 -55.51 17.62 20.02
C GLU A 364 -56.94 18.13 20.27
N SER A 365 -57.68 17.48 21.16
CA SER A 365 -59.04 17.89 21.54
C SER A 365 -59.09 19.30 22.15
N ARG A 366 -58.08 19.67 22.94
CA ARG A 366 -57.97 20.99 23.59
C ARG A 366 -57.46 22.08 22.65
N LEU A 367 -56.76 21.69 21.59
CA LEU A 367 -56.25 22.57 20.53
C LEU A 367 -57.22 22.66 19.33
N SER A 368 -58.37 22.00 19.41
CA SER A 368 -59.35 21.89 18.31
C SER A 368 -59.92 23.24 17.86
N THR A 369 -60.03 24.21 18.78
CA THR A 369 -60.54 25.56 18.52
C THR A 369 -59.52 26.50 17.87
N LEU A 370 -58.26 26.09 17.74
CA LEU A 370 -57.23 26.87 17.06
C LEU A 370 -57.46 26.86 15.55
N ASP A 371 -57.23 28.00 14.91
CA ASP A 371 -57.17 28.09 13.45
C ASP A 371 -55.90 27.41 12.88
N ALA A 372 -55.78 27.37 11.55
CA ALA A 372 -54.67 26.69 10.88
C ALA A 372 -53.31 27.32 11.22
N ASP A 373 -53.24 28.66 11.22
CA ASP A 373 -52.02 29.42 11.49
C ASP A 373 -51.56 29.22 12.94
N GLN A 374 -52.51 29.19 13.89
CA GLN A 374 -52.24 28.92 15.29
C GLN A 374 -51.77 27.48 15.54
N LYS A 375 -52.34 26.48 14.84
CA LYS A 375 -51.88 25.09 14.91
C LYS A 375 -50.46 24.94 14.39
N GLU A 376 -50.14 25.61 13.28
CA GLU A 376 -48.79 25.64 12.74
C GLU A 376 -47.80 26.31 13.72
N ALA A 377 -48.20 27.41 14.36
CA ALA A 377 -47.39 28.07 15.38
C ALA A 377 -47.07 27.15 16.57
N VAL A 378 -48.05 26.35 17.04
CA VAL A 378 -47.83 25.35 18.10
C VAL A 378 -46.88 24.24 17.64
N GLN A 379 -47.01 23.75 16.40
CA GLN A 379 -46.06 22.79 15.85
C GLN A 379 -44.64 23.36 15.75
N ALA A 380 -44.50 24.59 15.25
CA ALA A 380 -43.21 25.26 15.14
C ALA A 380 -42.58 25.49 16.52
N LEU A 381 -43.36 25.93 17.50
CA LEU A 381 -42.92 26.14 18.89
C LEU A 381 -42.38 24.84 19.51
N THR A 382 -43.15 23.76 19.42
CA THR A 382 -42.75 22.46 20.00
C THR A 382 -41.53 21.87 19.30
N LYS A 383 -41.43 21.97 17.97
CA LYS A 383 -40.24 21.58 17.21
C LYS A 383 -39.01 22.40 17.63
N ALA A 384 -39.16 23.71 17.78
CA ALA A 384 -38.06 24.59 18.21
C ALA A 384 -37.60 24.29 19.64
N LEU A 385 -38.53 23.97 20.55
CA LEU A 385 -38.22 23.57 21.91
C LEU A 385 -37.41 22.26 21.94
N VAL A 386 -37.87 21.23 21.23
CA VAL A 386 -37.15 19.95 21.11
C VAL A 386 -35.77 20.15 20.49
N ALA A 387 -35.66 20.95 19.43
CA ALA A 387 -34.37 21.25 18.81
C ALA A 387 -33.39 21.94 19.78
N LYS A 388 -33.87 22.88 20.60
CA LYS A 388 -33.06 23.55 21.63
C LYS A 388 -32.63 22.59 22.74
N LEU A 389 -33.54 21.72 23.22
CA LEU A 389 -33.24 20.72 24.24
C LEU A 389 -32.20 19.70 23.77
N LEU A 390 -32.30 19.26 22.51
CA LEU A 390 -31.38 18.27 21.94
C LEU A 390 -30.04 18.85 21.51
N HIS A 391 -29.86 20.17 21.49
CA HIS A 391 -28.62 20.79 21.02
C HIS A 391 -27.41 20.39 21.87
N GLN A 392 -27.48 20.60 23.19
CA GLN A 392 -26.39 20.29 24.12
C GLN A 392 -26.05 18.78 24.16
N PRO A 393 -27.03 17.86 24.30
CA PRO A 393 -26.75 16.42 24.18
C PRO A 393 -26.15 16.02 22.83
N THR A 394 -26.58 16.66 21.72
CA THR A 394 -26.03 16.35 20.39
C THR A 394 -24.56 16.75 20.29
N VAL A 395 -24.17 17.89 20.88
CA VAL A 395 -22.77 18.35 20.90
C VAL A 395 -21.94 17.42 21.77
N ALA A 396 -22.39 17.13 23.00
CA ALA A 396 -21.66 16.28 23.95
C ALA A 396 -21.49 14.81 23.50
N ILE A 397 -22.36 14.30 22.60
CA ILE A 397 -22.23 12.96 22.03
C ILE A 397 -21.27 12.93 20.82
N ARG A 398 -21.02 14.08 20.18
CA ARG A 398 -20.10 14.19 19.03
C ARG A 398 -18.66 14.44 19.42
N GLU A 399 -18.48 15.16 20.53
CA GLU A 399 -17.20 15.34 21.24
C GLU A 399 -16.83 14.07 21.98
#